data_AF-A0A527D2D2-F1
#
_entry.id   AF-A0A527D2D2-F1
#
_cell.length_a   1.000
_cell.length_b   1.000
_cell.length_c   1.000
_cell.angle_alpha   90.00
_cell.angle_beta   90.00
_cell.angle_gamma   90.00
#
_symmetry.space_group_name_H-M   'P 1'
#
loop_
_entity.id
_entity.type
_entity.pdbx_description
1 polymer ?
#
loop_
_entity_poly.entity_id
_entity_poly.type
_entity_poly.pdbx_seq_one_letter_code
_entity_poly.pdbx_strand_id
1 'polypeptide(L)'
;MSSNAPTTAEVRPFPNAKVAPAMEAPQVPVQPVSSPPAEAPAKKKRSVRSFLLPIIGVALLSAGAWYGYDYWTTGRFMISTDDAYVQADMAFISPKISGYVDQVKVSENQLVKAGDPLLVVDDGDYRIAVAQAAAQIATLSKTLDRIDAQTQAARASLQQAQAQKVA
;
A
#
# COMPACT_ATOMS: atom_id res chain seq x y z
N MET A 1 45.29 -5.60 32.30
CA MET A 1 45.92 -6.82 31.74
C MET A 1 44.76 -7.71 31.29
N SER A 2 44.57 -8.09 30.03
CA SER A 2 45.34 -7.88 28.78
C SER A 2 44.29 -7.64 27.66
N SER A 3 44.41 -6.67 26.76
CA SER A 3 45.34 -6.61 25.63
C SER A 3 45.41 -7.90 24.81
N ASN A 4 44.76 -7.90 23.64
CA ASN A 4 45.07 -8.78 22.52
C ASN A 4 45.06 -7.93 21.24
N ALA A 5 46.15 -7.99 20.49
CA ALA A 5 46.45 -7.15 19.34
C ALA A 5 46.04 -7.85 18.01
N PRO A 6 46.06 -7.15 16.85
CA PRO A 6 45.31 -7.56 15.66
C PRO A 6 46.03 -8.57 14.77
N THR A 7 45.25 -9.33 13.99
CA THR A 7 45.76 -10.18 12.90
C THR A 7 45.87 -9.37 11.60
N THR A 8 47.09 -9.23 11.10
CA THR A 8 47.44 -8.62 9.81
C THR A 8 48.23 -9.64 8.98
N ALA A 9 48.21 -9.46 7.64
CA ALA A 9 48.88 -10.22 6.56
C ALA A 9 47.93 -11.17 5.77
N GLU A 10 48.12 -11.42 4.48
CA GLU A 10 49.29 -11.14 3.62
C GLU A 10 48.92 -10.87 2.16
N VAL A 11 49.68 -10.01 1.47
CA VAL A 11 49.54 -9.74 0.02
C VAL A 11 50.46 -10.66 -0.77
N ARG A 12 49.93 -11.40 -1.76
CA ARG A 12 50.73 -12.24 -2.65
C ARG A 12 51.11 -11.51 -3.95
N PRO A 13 52.41 -11.41 -4.31
CA PRO A 13 52.85 -10.82 -5.56
C PRO A 13 52.78 -11.83 -6.73
N PHE A 14 52.56 -11.32 -7.95
CA PHE A 14 52.70 -12.10 -9.18
C PHE A 14 54.15 -12.04 -9.71
N PRO A 15 54.72 -13.15 -10.24
CA PRO A 15 56.11 -13.18 -10.66
C PRO A 15 56.33 -12.56 -12.05
N ASN A 16 57.43 -11.80 -12.18
CA ASN A 16 57.93 -11.31 -13.46
C ASN A 16 58.68 -12.40 -14.24
N ALA A 17 58.54 -12.41 -15.56
CA ALA A 17 59.52 -12.99 -16.49
C ALA A 17 59.99 -11.90 -17.47
N LYS A 18 61.31 -11.77 -17.63
CA LYS A 18 62.01 -10.80 -18.50
C LYS A 18 63.25 -11.51 -19.08
N VAL A 19 64.03 -10.81 -19.93
CA VAL A 19 65.34 -11.23 -20.51
C VAL A 19 65.17 -12.09 -21.79
N ALA A 20 65.81 -11.86 -22.94
CA ALA A 20 66.81 -10.84 -23.36
C ALA A 20 66.77 -10.52 -24.90
N PRO A 21 67.49 -9.47 -25.37
CA PRO A 21 67.61 -9.07 -26.78
C PRO A 21 69.01 -9.30 -27.42
N ALA A 22 69.11 -9.19 -28.76
CA ALA A 22 70.30 -8.81 -29.56
C ALA A 22 69.92 -8.80 -31.08
N MET A 23 70.66 -8.26 -32.05
CA MET A 23 71.37 -6.99 -32.32
C MET A 23 72.20 -7.21 -33.63
N GLU A 24 72.19 -6.22 -34.54
CA GLU A 24 73.09 -6.02 -35.72
C GLU A 24 73.07 -6.95 -36.98
N ALA A 25 73.51 -6.35 -38.11
CA ALA A 25 73.49 -6.84 -39.52
C ALA A 25 74.90 -7.19 -40.07
N PRO A 26 75.12 -7.58 -41.37
CA PRO A 26 75.24 -6.59 -42.50
C PRO A 26 75.06 -7.05 -44.00
N GLN A 27 74.46 -6.16 -44.83
CA GLN A 27 74.91 -5.60 -46.15
C GLN A 27 75.14 -6.37 -47.50
N VAL A 28 74.32 -6.02 -48.53
CA VAL A 28 74.51 -5.67 -50.01
C VAL A 28 75.49 -6.42 -50.97
N PRO A 29 75.52 -6.20 -52.34
CA PRO A 29 74.72 -5.37 -53.30
C PRO A 29 74.12 -6.21 -54.49
N VAL A 30 73.42 -5.74 -55.56
CA VAL A 30 73.65 -4.67 -56.57
C VAL A 30 72.37 -4.20 -57.32
N GLN A 31 72.41 -2.97 -57.84
CA GLN A 31 71.42 -2.26 -58.71
C GLN A 31 71.71 -2.50 -60.23
N PRO A 32 71.11 -1.84 -61.27
CA PRO A 32 70.14 -0.71 -61.36
C PRO A 32 68.98 -0.95 -62.39
N VAL A 33 68.21 -0.03 -63.02
CA VAL A 33 68.19 1.46 -63.21
C VAL A 33 66.74 1.99 -63.42
N SER A 34 66.58 3.32 -63.37
CA SER A 34 65.63 4.21 -64.10
C SER A 34 64.52 4.92 -63.30
N SER A 35 64.13 6.12 -63.78
CA SER A 35 63.72 7.28 -62.97
C SER A 35 62.31 7.82 -63.36
N PRO A 36 61.71 8.79 -62.61
CA PRO A 36 60.23 8.99 -62.50
C PRO A 36 59.72 10.18 -63.39
N PRO A 37 58.55 10.85 -63.18
CA PRO A 37 57.44 10.65 -62.22
C PRO A 37 55.99 10.79 -62.81
N ALA A 38 54.96 10.44 -62.02
CA ALA A 38 53.58 10.91 -62.20
C ALA A 38 52.79 10.88 -60.87
N GLU A 39 51.83 11.81 -60.69
CA GLU A 39 51.32 12.25 -59.38
C GLU A 39 49.80 12.10 -59.21
N ALA A 40 49.37 11.57 -58.05
CA ALA A 40 48.04 11.70 -57.43
C ALA A 40 46.80 11.09 -58.18
N PRO A 41 45.61 10.96 -57.54
CA PRO A 41 45.25 11.33 -56.17
C PRO A 41 44.67 10.21 -55.28
N ALA A 42 44.89 10.34 -53.97
CA ALA A 42 44.23 9.51 -52.95
C ALA A 42 42.74 9.89 -52.78
N LYS A 43 41.86 8.88 -52.67
CA LYS A 43 40.42 9.06 -52.44
C LYS A 43 40.16 9.68 -51.06
N LYS A 44 39.88 10.99 -51.03
CA LYS A 44 39.54 11.75 -49.81
C LYS A 44 38.25 11.20 -49.19
N LYS A 45 38.35 10.39 -48.12
CA LYS A 45 37.20 10.00 -47.28
C LYS A 45 36.48 11.26 -46.82
N ARG A 46 35.33 11.59 -47.44
CA ARG A 46 34.50 12.71 -46.99
C ARG A 46 34.03 12.41 -45.58
N SER A 47 34.37 13.33 -44.69
CA SER A 47 34.26 13.17 -43.25
C SER A 47 32.81 12.96 -42.82
N VAL A 48 32.47 11.77 -42.29
CA VAL A 48 31.18 11.49 -41.62
C VAL A 48 30.91 12.47 -40.47
N ARG A 49 31.98 13.05 -39.89
CA ARG A 49 31.98 14.14 -38.92
C ARG A 49 31.22 15.39 -39.43
N SER A 50 31.15 15.60 -40.75
CA SER A 50 30.43 16.73 -41.37
C SER A 50 28.91 16.57 -41.39
N PHE A 51 28.39 15.34 -41.30
CA PHE A 51 26.95 15.05 -41.18
C PHE A 51 26.54 14.78 -39.73
N LEU A 52 27.46 14.26 -38.90
CA LEU A 52 27.25 14.12 -37.45
C LEU A 52 26.95 15.47 -36.77
N LEU A 53 27.68 16.52 -37.13
CA LEU A 53 27.56 17.83 -36.47
C LEU A 53 26.15 18.47 -36.61
N PRO A 54 25.52 18.54 -37.80
CA PRO A 54 24.13 19.02 -37.90
C PRO A 54 23.11 18.07 -37.26
N ILE A 55 23.32 16.75 -37.29
CA ILE A 55 22.42 15.79 -36.61
C ILE A 55 22.44 16.01 -35.09
N ILE A 56 23.63 16.18 -34.50
CA ILE A 56 23.78 16.52 -33.08
C ILE A 56 23.13 17.87 -32.76
N GLY A 57 23.29 18.86 -33.65
CA GLY A 57 22.62 20.17 -33.52
C GLY A 57 21.09 20.06 -33.49
N VAL A 58 20.50 19.32 -34.43
CA VAL A 58 19.05 19.07 -34.45
C VAL A 58 18.60 18.29 -33.21
N ALA A 59 19.32 17.24 -32.81
CA ALA A 59 18.97 16.45 -31.62
C ALA A 59 18.99 17.30 -30.33
N LEU A 60 19.99 18.18 -30.17
CA LEU A 60 20.07 19.10 -29.03
C LEU A 60 18.95 20.15 -29.06
N LEU A 61 18.61 20.70 -30.23
CA LEU A 61 17.49 21.63 -30.38
C LEU A 61 16.15 20.94 -30.08
N SER A 62 15.94 19.70 -30.54
CA SER A 62 14.73 18.92 -30.26
C SER A 62 14.61 18.57 -28.77
N ALA A 63 15.70 18.15 -28.13
CA ALA A 63 15.71 17.87 -26.69
C ALA A 63 15.47 19.13 -25.85
N GLY A 64 16.09 20.26 -26.22
CA GLY A 64 15.87 21.56 -25.58
C GLY A 64 14.45 22.09 -25.76
N ALA A 65 13.85 21.92 -26.95
CA ALA A 65 12.46 22.28 -27.21
C ALA A 65 11.49 21.38 -26.42
N TRP A 66 11.75 20.08 -26.32
CA TRP A 66 10.93 19.15 -25.54
C TRP A 66 11.01 19.44 -24.04
N TYR A 67 12.21 19.63 -23.49
CA TYR A 67 12.41 20.01 -22.08
C TYR A 67 11.82 21.39 -21.76
N GLY A 68 12.02 22.37 -22.64
CA GLY A 68 11.44 23.70 -22.51
C GLY A 68 9.90 23.68 -22.56
N TYR A 69 9.31 22.83 -23.40
CA TYR A 69 7.87 22.60 -23.46
C TYR A 69 7.36 22.00 -22.14
N ASP A 70 7.93 20.88 -21.68
CA ASP A 70 7.52 20.23 -20.43
C ASP A 70 7.71 21.13 -19.19
N TYR A 71 8.80 21.89 -19.13
CA TYR A 71 8.99 22.88 -18.06
C TYR A 71 7.92 23.97 -18.09
N TRP A 72 7.51 24.44 -19.28
CA TRP A 72 6.52 25.50 -19.45
C TRP A 72 5.08 25.02 -19.17
N THR A 73 4.74 23.77 -19.53
CA THR A 73 3.41 23.18 -19.33
C THR A 73 3.24 22.53 -17.96
N THR A 74 4.29 21.92 -17.43
CA THR A 74 4.22 20.96 -16.32
C THR A 74 5.14 21.38 -15.17
N GLY A 75 6.45 21.46 -15.42
CA GLY A 75 7.46 21.59 -14.38
C GLY A 75 7.31 22.86 -13.52
N ARG A 76 6.99 24.00 -14.13
CA ARG A 76 6.84 25.28 -13.42
C ARG A 76 5.62 25.38 -12.49
N PHE A 77 4.74 24.38 -12.48
CA PHE A 77 3.52 24.34 -11.65
C PHE A 77 3.58 23.28 -10.54
N MET A 78 4.59 22.41 -10.53
CA MET A 78 4.75 21.40 -9.49
C MET A 78 5.33 22.03 -8.23
N ILE A 79 4.46 22.25 -7.23
CA ILE A 79 4.86 22.68 -5.89
C ILE A 79 5.11 21.44 -5.05
N SER A 80 6.39 21.20 -4.72
CA SER A 80 6.76 20.20 -3.71
C SER A 80 6.74 20.86 -2.33
N THR A 81 6.07 20.23 -1.37
CA THR A 81 6.11 20.61 0.05
C THR A 81 6.23 19.34 0.87
N ASP A 82 7.13 19.35 1.87
CA ASP A 82 7.23 18.29 2.86
C ASP A 82 6.14 18.46 3.94
N ASP A 83 5.67 19.69 4.14
CA ASP A 83 4.56 20.04 5.04
C ASP A 83 3.22 19.87 4.31
N ALA A 84 2.65 18.66 4.39
CA ALA A 84 1.32 18.34 3.89
C ALA A 84 0.48 17.63 4.97
N TYR A 85 -0.71 18.14 5.24
CA TYR A 85 -1.63 17.59 6.23
C TYR A 85 -2.90 17.04 5.56
N VAL A 86 -3.37 15.89 6.02
CA VAL A 86 -4.62 15.29 5.55
C VAL A 86 -5.74 15.69 6.51
N GLN A 87 -6.79 16.33 5.98
CA GLN A 87 -8.03 16.55 6.72
C GLN A 87 -8.91 15.29 6.60
N ALA A 88 -9.46 14.84 7.73
CA ALA A 88 -10.38 13.69 7.80
C ALA A 88 -11.57 14.02 8.70
N ASP A 89 -12.76 13.57 8.31
CA ASP A 89 -13.95 13.69 9.15
C ASP A 89 -13.90 12.62 10.25
N MET A 90 -13.81 13.06 11.51
CA MET A 90 -13.73 12.17 12.68
C MET A 90 -15.06 12.17 13.44
N ALA A 91 -15.56 10.98 13.76
CA ALA A 91 -16.76 10.78 14.57
C ALA A 91 -16.44 9.92 15.80
N PHE A 92 -16.91 10.36 16.97
CA PHE A 92 -16.83 9.57 18.20
C PHE A 92 -17.99 8.57 18.24
N ILE A 93 -17.68 7.31 18.51
CA ILE A 93 -18.65 6.21 18.57
C ILE A 93 -18.77 5.75 20.02
N SER A 94 -19.98 5.73 20.55
CA SER A 94 -20.29 5.26 21.90
C SER A 94 -21.46 4.28 21.89
N PRO A 95 -21.47 3.27 22.78
CA PRO A 95 -22.62 2.40 22.95
C PRO A 95 -23.78 3.20 23.58
N LYS A 96 -25.02 2.89 23.18
CA LYS A 96 -26.24 3.47 23.78
C LYS A 96 -26.58 2.88 25.16
N ILE A 97 -25.89 1.81 25.54
CA ILE A 97 -26.09 1.05 26.78
C ILE A 97 -24.78 1.03 27.57
N SER A 98 -24.88 1.04 28.89
CA SER A 98 -23.74 0.85 29.78
C SER A 98 -23.48 -0.64 29.95
N GLY A 99 -22.23 -1.07 29.94
CA GLY A 99 -21.86 -2.47 30.17
C GLY A 99 -20.36 -2.69 30.02
N TYR A 100 -19.92 -3.90 30.31
CA TYR A 100 -18.54 -4.30 30.13
C TYR A 100 -18.26 -4.67 28.67
N VAL A 101 -17.03 -4.41 28.21
CA VAL A 101 -16.56 -4.86 26.89
C VAL A 101 -16.27 -6.35 26.96
N ASP A 102 -16.98 -7.14 26.15
CA ASP A 102 -16.70 -8.57 25.96
C ASP A 102 -15.59 -8.74 24.91
N GLN A 103 -15.78 -8.18 23.71
CA GLN A 103 -14.86 -8.35 22.57
C GLN A 103 -14.71 -7.08 21.74
N VAL A 104 -13.48 -6.70 21.42
CA VAL A 104 -13.17 -5.71 20.38
C VAL A 104 -12.95 -6.47 19.06
N LYS A 105 -13.67 -6.07 18.01
CA LYS A 105 -13.73 -6.81 16.72
C LYS A 105 -12.92 -6.17 15.59
N VAL A 106 -12.19 -5.09 15.89
CA VAL A 106 -11.41 -4.34 14.91
C VAL A 106 -9.99 -4.07 15.41
N SER A 107 -9.04 -3.98 14.48
CA SER A 107 -7.68 -3.53 14.73
C SER A 107 -7.50 -2.05 14.40
N GLU A 108 -6.40 -1.47 14.86
CA GLU A 108 -5.99 -0.11 14.48
C GLU A 108 -5.90 0.03 12.95
N ASN A 109 -6.30 1.18 12.43
CA ASN A 109 -6.30 1.54 11.00
C ASN A 109 -7.06 0.57 10.07
N GLN A 110 -7.92 -0.29 10.61
CA GLN A 110 -8.74 -1.20 9.81
C GLN A 110 -9.83 -0.43 9.04
N LEU A 111 -9.94 -0.71 7.74
CA LEU A 111 -11.05 -0.23 6.92
C LEU A 111 -12.34 -0.98 7.31
N VAL A 112 -13.35 -0.23 7.74
CA VAL A 112 -14.67 -0.74 8.16
C VAL A 112 -15.79 -0.09 7.33
N LYS A 113 -16.94 -0.75 7.25
CA LYS A 113 -18.15 -0.27 6.56
C LYS A 113 -19.25 0.08 7.56
N ALA A 114 -20.22 0.86 7.10
CA ALA A 114 -21.39 1.17 7.91
C ALA A 114 -22.18 -0.10 8.24
N GLY A 115 -22.38 -0.36 9.53
CA GLY A 115 -23.03 -1.57 10.05
C GLY A 115 -22.08 -2.66 10.54
N ASP A 116 -20.77 -2.54 10.32
CA ASP A 116 -19.80 -3.51 10.83
C ASP A 116 -19.70 -3.41 12.38
N PRO A 117 -19.74 -4.52 13.12
CA PRO A 117 -19.68 -4.50 14.58
C PRO A 117 -18.24 -4.27 15.05
N LEU A 118 -17.97 -3.08 15.60
CA LEU A 118 -16.64 -2.70 16.11
C LEU A 118 -16.33 -3.29 17.50
N LEU A 119 -17.38 -3.44 18.31
CA LEU A 119 -17.34 -3.78 19.73
C LEU A 119 -18.55 -4.66 20.07
N VAL A 120 -18.36 -5.63 20.96
CA VAL A 120 -19.43 -6.37 21.65
C VAL A 120 -19.41 -6.00 23.13
N VAL A 121 -20.56 -5.59 23.64
CA VAL A 121 -20.82 -5.35 25.07
C VAL A 121 -21.46 -6.62 25.64
N ASP A 122 -21.09 -7.00 26.87
CA ASP A 122 -21.70 -8.12 27.58
C ASP A 122 -23.22 -7.93 27.71
N ASP A 123 -23.98 -8.98 27.37
CA ASP A 123 -25.44 -8.99 27.33
C ASP A 123 -26.11 -9.73 28.51
N GLY A 124 -25.32 -10.27 29.46
CA GLY A 124 -25.81 -11.11 30.55
C GLY A 124 -27.00 -10.52 31.33
N ASP A 125 -26.82 -9.34 31.92
CA ASP A 125 -27.87 -8.65 32.68
C ASP A 125 -29.08 -8.29 31.81
N TYR A 126 -28.84 -7.89 30.56
CA TYR A 126 -29.88 -7.56 29.59
C TYR A 126 -30.73 -8.78 29.21
N ARG A 127 -30.10 -9.95 29.01
CA ARG A 127 -30.80 -11.21 28.75
C ARG A 127 -31.61 -11.68 29.95
N ILE A 128 -31.08 -11.51 31.17
CA ILE A 128 -31.82 -11.81 32.41
C ILE A 128 -33.05 -10.91 32.52
N ALA A 129 -32.90 -9.60 32.30
CA ALA A 129 -34.01 -8.64 32.34
C ALA A 129 -35.10 -8.96 31.29
N VAL A 130 -34.71 -9.31 30.06
CA VAL A 130 -35.65 -9.75 29.00
C VAL A 130 -36.37 -11.04 29.40
N ALA A 131 -35.66 -12.04 29.95
CA ALA A 131 -36.28 -13.28 30.41
C ALA A 131 -37.26 -13.05 31.58
N GLN A 132 -36.92 -12.16 32.52
CA GLN A 132 -37.79 -11.77 33.63
C GLN A 132 -39.06 -11.06 33.13
N ALA A 133 -38.93 -10.13 32.17
CA ALA A 133 -40.07 -9.45 31.56
C ALA A 133 -40.99 -10.44 30.82
N ALA A 134 -40.43 -11.38 30.06
CA ALA A 134 -41.19 -12.44 29.39
C ALA A 134 -41.96 -13.33 30.38
N ALA A 135 -41.33 -13.71 31.51
CA ALA A 135 -41.98 -14.49 32.57
C ALA A 135 -43.12 -13.71 33.27
N GLN A 136 -42.98 -12.40 33.44
CA GLN A 136 -44.06 -11.54 33.95
C GLN A 136 -45.24 -11.49 32.97
N ILE A 137 -44.98 -11.31 31.67
CA ILE A 137 -46.03 -11.32 30.63
C ILE A 137 -46.77 -12.67 30.63
N ALA A 138 -46.05 -13.79 30.73
CA ALA A 138 -46.67 -15.12 30.83
C ALA A 138 -47.52 -15.29 32.10
N THR A 139 -47.09 -14.75 33.23
CA THR A 139 -47.85 -14.77 34.49
C THR A 139 -49.13 -13.92 34.40
N LEU A 140 -49.03 -12.76 33.75
CA LEU A 140 -50.16 -11.87 33.52
C LEU A 140 -51.18 -12.47 32.54
N SER A 141 -50.75 -13.14 31.47
CA SER A 141 -51.69 -13.82 30.55
C SER A 141 -52.48 -14.92 31.27
N LYS A 142 -51.82 -15.72 32.12
CA LYS A 142 -52.51 -16.72 32.97
C LYS A 142 -53.41 -16.09 34.03
N THR A 143 -53.14 -14.86 34.45
CA THR A 143 -54.04 -14.10 35.32
C THR A 143 -55.28 -13.62 34.56
N LEU A 144 -55.15 -13.19 33.31
CA LEU A 144 -56.29 -12.85 32.45
C LEU A 144 -57.16 -14.09 32.16
N ASP A 145 -56.55 -15.21 31.72
CA ASP A 145 -57.25 -16.50 31.52
C ASP A 145 -58.12 -16.87 32.74
N ARG A 146 -57.57 -16.68 33.94
CA ARG A 146 -58.26 -16.95 35.22
C ARG A 146 -59.41 -15.96 35.48
N ILE A 147 -59.22 -14.67 35.19
CA ILE A 147 -60.26 -13.64 35.37
C ILE A 147 -61.42 -13.86 34.39
N ASP A 148 -61.13 -14.27 33.15
CA ASP A 148 -62.14 -14.60 32.16
C ASP A 148 -62.95 -15.84 32.58
N ALA A 149 -62.28 -16.90 33.07
CA ALA A 149 -62.95 -18.07 33.62
C ALA A 149 -63.83 -17.73 34.84
N GLN A 150 -63.34 -16.88 35.76
CA GLN A 150 -64.12 -16.37 36.89
C GLN A 150 -65.33 -15.53 36.43
N THR A 151 -65.17 -14.72 35.39
CA THR A 151 -66.26 -13.92 34.81
C THR A 151 -67.32 -14.78 34.14
N GLN A 152 -66.93 -15.85 33.44
CA GLN A 152 -67.86 -16.83 32.86
C GLN A 152 -68.65 -17.56 33.96
N ALA A 153 -67.97 -18.03 35.02
CA ALA A 153 -68.63 -18.65 36.16
C ALA A 153 -69.63 -17.72 36.86
N ALA A 154 -69.25 -16.45 37.08
CA ALA A 154 -70.14 -15.44 37.67
C ALA A 154 -71.40 -15.19 36.80
N ARG A 155 -71.25 -15.13 35.47
CA ARG A 155 -72.40 -15.00 34.55
C ARG A 155 -73.33 -16.21 34.59
N ALA A 156 -72.79 -17.43 34.66
CA ALA A 156 -73.60 -18.65 34.79
C ALA A 156 -74.42 -18.66 36.10
N SER A 157 -73.80 -18.29 37.22
CA SER A 157 -74.49 -18.16 38.52
C SER A 157 -75.61 -17.10 38.49
N LEU A 158 -75.39 -15.97 37.82
CA LEU A 158 -76.43 -14.94 37.63
C LEU A 158 -77.61 -15.46 36.81
N GLN A 159 -77.36 -16.21 35.73
CA GLN A 159 -78.43 -16.82 34.92
C GLN A 159 -79.25 -17.83 35.72
N GLN A 160 -78.59 -18.67 36.53
CA GLN A 160 -79.25 -19.63 37.41
C GLN A 160 -80.15 -18.92 38.45
N ALA A 161 -79.64 -17.86 39.10
CA ALA A 161 -80.41 -17.07 40.06
C ALA A 161 -81.60 -16.34 39.42
N GLN A 162 -81.48 -15.90 38.16
CA GLN A 162 -82.59 -15.31 37.41
C GLN A 162 -83.66 -16.36 37.06
N ALA A 163 -83.26 -17.55 36.61
CA ALA A 163 -84.21 -18.65 36.33
C ALA A 163 -85.00 -19.06 37.57
N GLN A 164 -84.34 -19.16 38.73
CA GLN A 164 -84.97 -19.45 40.03
C GLN A 164 -85.97 -18.38 40.52
N LYS A 165 -85.93 -17.17 39.96
CA LYS A 165 -86.84 -16.07 40.33
C LYS A 165 -88.11 -16.02 39.47
N VAL A 166 -88.11 -16.69 38.32
CA VAL A 166 -89.22 -16.66 37.33
C VAL A 166 -90.07 -17.93 37.36
N ALA A 167 -89.58 -18.98 38.02
CA ALA A 167 -90.32 -20.22 38.34
C ALA A 167 -91.15 -20.08 39.62
#